data_AF-A0A0S8KLP5-F1
#
_entry.id   AF-A0A0S8KLP5-F1
#
_cell.length_a   1.000
_cell.length_b   1.000
_cell.length_c   1.000
_cell.angle_alpha   90.00
_cell.angle_beta   90.00
_cell.angle_gamma   90.00
#
_symmetry.space_group_name_H-M   'P 1'
#
loop_
_entity.id
_entity.type
_entity.pdbx_description
1 polymer ?
#
loop_
_entity_poly.entity_id
_entity_poly.type
_entity_poly.pdbx_seq_one_letter_code
_entity_poly.pdbx_strand_id
1 'polypeptide(L)'
;MTVLEQVKNVCFNANIENRDGLHCNVLHGLKALFAKGGYKVYLEYPIHFKSRIRKSGDWIFRDGNLDLVAIKEGRKIAIEFDTGVRLKFTSIEKLFQVDADLCIGIIKGRSNRSGSLDVNIERFEKLTKEVGNLKKNVWLIVLSEKIIHEV
;
A
#
# COMPACT_ATOMS: atom_id res chain seq x y z
N MET A 1 17.26 9.61 -8.85
CA MET A 1 16.60 8.40 -8.31
C MET A 1 15.17 8.77 -7.97
N THR A 2 14.18 8.02 -8.47
CA THR A 2 12.75 8.31 -8.23
C THR A 2 12.36 7.92 -6.80
N VAL A 3 11.26 8.48 -6.29
CA VAL A 3 10.73 8.12 -4.96
C VAL A 3 10.41 6.63 -4.89
N LEU A 4 9.82 6.08 -5.97
CA LEU A 4 9.48 4.68 -6.05
C LEU A 4 10.72 3.77 -5.94
N GLU A 5 11.82 4.14 -6.58
CA GLU A 5 13.09 3.38 -6.48
C GLU A 5 13.67 3.43 -5.06
N GLN A 6 13.51 4.55 -4.35
CA GLN A 6 13.94 4.65 -2.95
C GLN A 6 13.07 3.78 -2.03
N VAL A 7 11.75 3.79 -2.22
CA VAL A 7 10.81 2.94 -1.47
C VAL A 7 11.13 1.47 -1.72
N LYS A 8 11.35 1.09 -2.98
CA LYS A 8 11.79 -0.26 -3.38
C LYS A 8 13.04 -0.69 -2.64
N ASN A 9 14.06 0.17 -2.53
CA ASN A 9 15.29 -0.15 -1.82
C ASN A 9 15.06 -0.42 -0.33
N VAL A 10 14.20 0.36 0.34
CA VAL A 10 13.83 0.08 1.74
C VAL A 10 13.12 -1.26 1.84
N CYS A 11 12.16 -1.51 0.95
CA CYS A 11 11.35 -2.72 0.94
C CYS A 11 12.19 -3.98 0.71
N PHE A 12 13.06 -4.00 -0.30
CA PHE A 12 13.80 -5.19 -0.70
C PHE A 12 15.02 -5.50 0.17
N ASN A 13 15.42 -4.55 1.02
CA ASN A 13 16.44 -4.76 2.04
C ASN A 13 15.85 -5.21 3.39
N ALA A 14 14.52 -5.25 3.54
CA ALA A 14 13.90 -5.75 4.75
C ALA A 14 14.11 -7.26 4.91
N ASN A 15 14.42 -7.69 6.13
CA ASN A 15 14.49 -9.11 6.46
C ASN A 15 13.07 -9.71 6.52
N ILE A 16 12.62 -10.27 5.39
CA ILE A 16 11.28 -10.86 5.27
C ILE A 16 11.09 -12.16 6.05
N GLU A 17 12.16 -12.82 6.50
CA GLU A 17 12.09 -14.06 7.27
C GLU A 17 11.59 -13.80 8.70
N ASN A 18 12.00 -12.66 9.28
CA ASN A 18 11.49 -12.21 10.56
C ASN A 18 10.07 -11.66 10.42
N ARG A 19 9.06 -12.52 10.64
CA ARG A 19 7.65 -12.11 10.61
C ARG A 19 7.34 -11.09 11.70
N ASP A 20 8.00 -11.21 12.85
CA ASP A 20 7.76 -10.36 14.01
C ASP A 20 8.47 -9.02 13.80
N GLY A 21 7.67 -7.97 13.60
CA GLY A 21 8.17 -6.63 13.37
C GLY A 21 8.51 -6.29 11.92
N LEU A 22 8.27 -7.17 10.94
CA LEU A 22 8.46 -6.82 9.52
C LEU A 22 7.68 -5.56 9.13
N HIS A 23 6.41 -5.49 9.54
CA HIS A 23 5.53 -4.33 9.31
C HIS A 23 6.16 -3.05 9.86
N CYS A 24 6.46 -3.03 11.15
CA CYS A 24 7.06 -1.89 11.83
C CYS A 24 8.42 -1.50 11.24
N ASN A 25 9.28 -2.46 10.93
CA ASN A 25 10.62 -2.21 10.41
C ASN A 25 10.57 -1.54 9.03
N VAL A 26 9.72 -2.05 8.12
CA VAL A 26 9.54 -1.44 6.80
C VAL A 26 8.96 -0.04 6.95
N LEU A 27 7.90 0.15 7.74
CA LEU A 27 7.29 1.47 7.93
C LEU A 27 8.24 2.48 8.58
N HIS A 28 9.06 2.06 9.55
CA HIS A 28 10.09 2.91 10.14
C HIS A 28 11.19 3.28 9.14
N GLY A 29 11.63 2.32 8.31
CA GLY A 29 12.57 2.59 7.23
C GLY A 29 12.02 3.59 6.22
N LEU A 30 10.76 3.44 5.84
CA LEU A 30 10.06 4.37 4.93
C LEU A 30 9.88 5.74 5.57
N LYS A 31 9.51 5.80 6.85
CA LYS A 31 9.42 7.05 7.61
C LYS A 31 10.76 7.78 7.63
N ALA A 32 11.85 7.09 7.94
CA ALA A 32 13.19 7.68 7.94
C ALA A 32 13.60 8.17 6.54
N LEU A 33 13.34 7.37 5.51
CA LEU A 33 13.57 7.74 4.11
C LEU A 33 12.85 9.05 3.74
N PHE A 34 11.54 9.11 3.99
CA PHE A 34 10.72 10.27 3.64
C PHE A 34 11.10 11.50 4.48
N ALA A 35 11.33 11.34 5.78
CA ALA A 35 11.79 12.44 6.64
C ALA A 35 13.12 13.02 6.15
N LYS A 36 14.09 12.18 5.77
CA LYS A 36 15.36 12.61 5.16
C LYS A 36 15.16 13.36 3.84
N GLY A 37 14.11 13.02 3.09
CA GLY A 37 13.71 13.73 1.87
C GLY A 37 12.96 15.05 2.10
N GLY A 38 12.72 15.43 3.36
CA GLY A 38 11.98 16.64 3.75
C GLY A 38 10.46 16.48 3.70
N TYR A 39 9.93 15.26 3.71
CA TYR A 39 8.50 15.02 3.82
C TYR A 39 8.06 15.11 5.28
N LYS A 40 6.85 15.65 5.50
CA LYS A 40 6.11 15.44 6.74
C LYS A 40 5.46 14.06 6.67
N VAL A 41 5.81 13.17 7.60
CA VAL A 41 5.37 11.77 7.60
C VAL A 41 4.40 11.52 8.74
N TYR A 42 3.29 10.85 8.43
CA TYR A 42 2.27 10.42 9.36
C TYR A 42 2.17 8.90 9.29
N LEU A 43 2.30 8.23 10.44
CA LEU A 43 1.92 6.82 10.58
C LEU A 43 0.47 6.78 11.03
N GLU A 44 -0.25 5.72 10.66
CA GLU A 44 -1.67 5.53 11.01
C GLU A 44 -2.53 6.76 10.62
N TYR A 45 -2.35 7.26 9.40
CA TYR A 45 -3.01 8.47 8.92
C TYR A 45 -4.53 8.26 8.78
N PRO A 46 -5.36 9.03 9.48
CA PRO A 46 -6.81 8.83 9.47
C PRO A 46 -7.41 9.16 8.10
N ILE A 47 -8.38 8.35 7.67
CA ILE A 47 -9.11 8.50 6.43
C ILE A 47 -10.58 8.09 6.61
N HIS A 48 -11.45 8.88 5.99
CA HIS A 48 -12.86 8.54 5.78
C HIS A 48 -13.04 7.97 4.37
N PHE A 49 -13.59 6.76 4.24
CA PHE A 49 -13.66 6.06 2.95
C PHE A 49 -14.92 5.18 2.84
N LYS A 50 -15.35 4.96 1.61
CA LYS A 50 -16.43 4.02 1.28
C LYS A 50 -15.87 2.59 1.24
N SER A 51 -16.50 1.66 1.94
CA SER A 51 -16.12 0.26 1.97
C SER A 51 -17.31 -0.64 1.68
N ARG A 52 -17.09 -1.73 0.95
CA ARG A 52 -18.14 -2.67 0.62
C ARG A 52 -18.28 -3.75 1.69
N ILE A 53 -19.51 -3.91 2.21
CA ILE A 53 -19.87 -5.00 3.10
C ILE A 53 -19.88 -6.29 2.28
N ARG A 54 -18.97 -7.23 2.59
CA ARG A 54 -18.81 -8.44 1.77
C ARG A 54 -20.02 -9.39 1.82
N LYS A 55 -20.78 -9.37 2.92
CA LYS A 55 -21.96 -10.23 3.10
C LYS A 55 -23.16 -9.74 2.30
N SER A 56 -23.48 -8.45 2.35
CA SER A 56 -24.66 -7.90 1.68
C SER A 56 -24.37 -7.29 0.31
N GLY A 57 -23.11 -6.92 0.05
CA GLY A 57 -22.71 -6.20 -1.16
C GLY A 57 -22.91 -4.69 -1.09
N ASP A 58 -23.52 -4.18 -0.03
CA ASP A 58 -23.79 -2.75 0.17
C ASP A 58 -22.52 -1.94 0.43
N TRP A 59 -22.59 -0.66 0.14
CA TRP A 59 -21.52 0.29 0.43
C TRP A 59 -21.85 1.13 1.65
N ILE A 60 -20.88 1.24 2.56
CA ILE A 60 -20.98 2.12 3.73
C ILE A 60 -19.74 2.98 3.87
N PHE A 61 -19.90 4.15 4.47
CA PHE A 61 -18.77 4.97 4.88
C PHE A 61 -18.19 4.46 6.20
N ARG A 62 -16.87 4.48 6.31
CA ARG A 62 -16.11 4.05 7.49
C ARG A 62 -14.94 4.98 7.72
N ASP A 63 -14.56 5.09 8.98
CA ASP A 63 -13.27 5.64 9.37
C ASP A 63 -12.24 4.51 9.48
N GLY A 64 -11.00 4.81 9.13
CA GLY A 64 -9.87 3.92 9.29
C GLY A 64 -8.57 4.68 9.16
N ASN A 65 -7.45 3.97 9.19
CA ASN A 65 -6.13 4.57 9.09
C ASN A 65 -5.37 3.96 7.92
N LEU A 66 -4.64 4.79 7.16
CA LEU A 66 -3.58 4.36 6.27
C LEU A 66 -2.30 4.10 7.06
N ASP A 67 -1.54 3.07 6.71
CA ASP A 67 -0.32 2.72 7.44
C ASP A 67 0.70 3.87 7.44
N LEU A 68 0.90 4.53 6.29
CA LEU A 68 1.80 5.68 6.18
C LEU A 68 1.32 6.67 5.11
N VAL A 69 1.39 7.96 5.43
CA VAL A 69 1.25 9.06 4.47
C VAL A 69 2.44 10.02 4.59
N ALA A 70 3.04 10.37 3.46
CA ALA A 70 4.14 11.35 3.38
C ALA A 70 3.73 12.54 2.51
N ILE A 71 3.94 13.76 2.99
CA ILE A 71 3.53 15.00 2.32
C ILE A 71 4.72 15.95 2.16
N LYS A 72 4.94 16.46 0.95
CA LYS A 72 5.94 17.51 0.65
C LYS A 72 5.45 18.40 -0.47
N GLU A 73 5.40 19.71 -0.24
CA GLU A 73 5.09 20.72 -1.29
C GLU A 73 3.81 20.40 -2.08
N GLY A 74 2.74 19.98 -1.38
CA GLY A 74 1.48 19.58 -2.01
C GLY A 74 1.44 18.16 -2.57
N ARG A 75 2.59 17.51 -2.77
CA ARG A 75 2.67 16.10 -3.17
C ARG A 75 2.40 15.18 -1.98
N LYS A 76 1.51 14.20 -2.15
CA LYS A 76 1.11 13.21 -1.16
C LYS A 76 1.37 11.79 -1.66
N ILE A 77 1.98 10.98 -0.80
CA ILE A 77 2.24 9.56 -1.03
C ILE A 77 1.52 8.78 0.05
N ALA A 78 0.72 7.80 -0.33
CA ALA A 78 -0.02 6.93 0.58
C ALA A 78 0.47 5.49 0.47
N ILE A 79 0.63 4.81 1.61
CA ILE A 79 1.14 3.44 1.67
C ILE A 79 0.23 2.58 2.57
N GLU A 80 -0.07 1.37 2.09
CA GLU A 80 -0.62 0.26 2.87
C GLU A 80 0.34 -0.92 2.82
N PHE A 81 0.56 -1.59 3.94
CA PHE A 81 1.40 -2.77 4.04
C PHE A 81 0.68 -3.92 4.77
N ASP A 82 0.54 -5.05 4.10
CA ASP A 82 0.12 -6.31 4.71
C ASP A 82 1.29 -7.33 4.73
N THR A 83 1.58 -7.90 5.90
CA THR A 83 2.64 -8.93 6.05
C THR A 83 2.22 -10.31 5.51
N GLY A 84 0.98 -10.44 5.04
CA GLY A 84 0.46 -11.61 4.37
C GLY A 84 0.76 -11.66 2.87
N VAL A 85 0.00 -12.53 2.20
CA VAL A 85 0.12 -12.78 0.75
C VAL A 85 -0.72 -11.78 -0.06
N ARG A 86 -1.68 -11.10 0.57
CA ARG A 86 -2.66 -10.26 -0.10
C ARG A 86 -2.94 -9.01 0.72
N LEU A 87 -3.13 -7.90 0.04
CA LEU A 87 -3.76 -6.74 0.66
C LEU A 87 -5.23 -7.05 0.97
N LYS A 88 -5.66 -6.65 2.17
CA LYS A 88 -7.09 -6.63 2.53
C LYS A 88 -7.82 -5.74 1.53
N PHE A 89 -9.05 -6.11 1.17
CA PHE A 89 -9.83 -5.28 0.25
C PHE A 89 -10.04 -3.86 0.82
N THR A 90 -10.19 -3.74 2.15
CA THR A 90 -10.30 -2.45 2.82
C THR A 90 -9.03 -1.59 2.67
N SER A 91 -7.85 -2.20 2.60
CA SER A 91 -6.60 -1.50 2.33
C SER A 91 -6.57 -0.93 0.92
N ILE A 92 -6.97 -1.74 -0.07
CA ILE A 92 -7.08 -1.30 -1.47
C ILE A 92 -8.13 -0.18 -1.61
N GLU A 93 -9.29 -0.32 -0.96
CA GLU A 93 -10.35 0.70 -0.93
C GLU A 93 -9.85 2.04 -0.37
N LYS A 94 -9.04 2.02 0.69
CA LYS A 94 -8.39 3.21 1.24
C LYS A 94 -7.42 3.85 0.24
N LEU A 95 -6.54 3.05 -0.38
CA LEU A 95 -5.59 3.55 -1.40
C LEU A 95 -6.32 4.18 -2.60
N PHE A 96 -7.43 3.60 -3.04
CA PHE A 96 -8.18 4.19 -4.15
C PHE A 96 -8.90 5.48 -3.78
N GLN A 97 -9.26 5.70 -2.52
CA GLN A 97 -10.04 6.87 -2.12
C GLN A 97 -9.22 7.99 -1.48
N VAL A 98 -8.00 7.71 -1.01
CA VAL A 98 -7.11 8.75 -0.49
C VAL A 98 -6.65 9.69 -1.59
N ASP A 99 -6.82 10.99 -1.39
CA ASP A 99 -6.30 12.02 -2.30
C ASP A 99 -4.76 12.05 -2.26
N ALA A 100 -4.10 11.20 -3.03
CA ALA A 100 -2.63 11.09 -3.08
C ALA A 100 -2.15 10.93 -4.53
N ASP A 101 -1.01 11.54 -4.85
CA ASP A 101 -0.39 11.49 -6.19
C ASP A 101 0.23 10.12 -6.50
N LEU A 102 0.64 9.40 -5.45
CA LEU A 102 1.23 8.08 -5.54
C LEU A 102 0.70 7.20 -4.41
N CYS A 103 0.12 6.07 -4.77
CA CYS A 103 -0.37 5.07 -3.83
C CYS A 103 0.48 3.81 -3.95
N ILE A 104 0.89 3.23 -2.83
CA ILE A 104 1.74 2.04 -2.82
C ILE A 104 1.11 0.99 -1.91
N GLY A 105 0.73 -0.13 -2.49
CA GLY A 105 0.44 -1.35 -1.76
C GLY A 105 1.71 -2.17 -1.59
N ILE A 106 2.00 -2.60 -0.37
CA ILE A 106 3.12 -3.49 -0.07
C ILE A 106 2.54 -4.80 0.46
N ILE A 107 3.05 -5.93 -0.02
CA ILE A 107 2.76 -7.25 0.53
C ILE A 107 4.04 -8.02 0.76
N LYS A 108 4.07 -8.87 1.79
CA LYS A 108 5.17 -9.83 1.94
C LYS A 108 5.21 -10.80 0.77
N GLY A 109 4.06 -11.34 0.37
CA GLY A 109 3.98 -12.39 -0.66
C GLY A 109 4.37 -13.78 -0.12
N ARG A 110 4.40 -14.78 -1.01
CA ARG A 110 4.80 -16.17 -0.69
C ARG A 110 6.28 -16.38 -1.01
N SER A 111 7.07 -16.76 -0.01
CA SER A 111 8.50 -17.05 -0.16
C SER A 111 8.82 -18.20 -1.12
N ASN A 112 7.91 -19.17 -1.30
CA ASN A 112 8.20 -20.43 -1.99
C ASN A 112 7.24 -20.74 -3.17
N ARG A 113 6.39 -19.78 -3.58
CA ARG A 113 5.47 -19.95 -4.72
C ARG A 113 5.19 -18.60 -5.38
N SER A 114 5.23 -18.57 -6.71
CA SER A 114 4.80 -17.42 -7.51
C SER A 114 3.27 -17.22 -7.44
N GLY A 115 2.83 -16.03 -7.86
CA GLY A 115 1.41 -15.69 -8.01
C GLY A 115 0.84 -14.81 -6.89
N SER A 116 1.68 -14.28 -5.98
CA SER A 116 1.21 -13.24 -5.05
C SER A 116 0.84 -11.98 -5.82
N LEU A 117 1.60 -11.65 -6.88
CA LEU A 117 1.33 -10.52 -7.75
C LEU A 117 -0.04 -10.64 -8.45
N ASP A 118 -0.24 -11.69 -9.25
CA ASP A 118 -1.44 -11.89 -10.08
C ASP A 118 -2.72 -11.81 -9.25
N VAL A 119 -2.74 -12.49 -8.10
CA VAL A 119 -3.91 -12.51 -7.21
C VAL A 119 -4.22 -11.13 -6.62
N ASN A 120 -3.21 -10.29 -6.42
CA ASN A 120 -3.46 -8.92 -5.96
C ASN A 120 -3.90 -8.02 -7.12
N ILE A 121 -3.31 -8.16 -8.31
CA ILE A 121 -3.76 -7.45 -9.53
C ILE A 121 -5.25 -7.69 -9.76
N GLU A 122 -5.70 -8.94 -9.78
CA GLU A 122 -7.12 -9.29 -9.93
C GLU A 122 -8.03 -8.60 -8.90
N ARG A 123 -7.54 -8.43 -7.66
CA ARG A 123 -8.29 -7.76 -6.58
C ARG A 123 -8.36 -6.25 -6.79
N PHE A 124 -7.28 -5.63 -7.24
CA PHE A 124 -7.28 -4.22 -7.61
C PHE A 124 -8.21 -3.99 -8.80
N GLU A 125 -8.09 -4.74 -9.88
CA GLU A 125 -8.97 -4.64 -11.06
C GLU A 125 -10.45 -4.79 -10.70
N LYS A 126 -10.78 -5.77 -9.84
CA LYS A 126 -12.14 -5.96 -9.35
C LYS A 126 -12.65 -4.70 -8.63
N LEU A 127 -11.87 -4.13 -7.73
CA LEU A 127 -12.28 -2.94 -7.00
C LEU A 127 -12.31 -1.68 -7.88
N THR A 128 -11.41 -1.53 -8.86
CA THR A 128 -11.44 -0.42 -9.83
C THR A 128 -12.76 -0.40 -10.59
N LYS A 129 -13.23 -1.58 -11.04
CA LYS A 129 -14.54 -1.72 -11.72
C LYS A 129 -15.71 -1.34 -10.81
N GLU A 130 -15.61 -1.61 -9.51
CA GLU A 130 -16.70 -1.41 -8.55
C GLU A 130 -16.76 0.02 -7.96
N VAL A 131 -15.61 0.67 -7.74
CA VAL A 131 -15.54 2.02 -7.14
C VAL A 131 -15.63 3.12 -8.22
N GLY A 132 -15.50 2.75 -9.50
CA GLY A 132 -15.43 3.68 -10.63
C GLY A 132 -13.99 4.07 -10.96
N ASN A 133 -13.75 4.53 -12.19
CA ASN A 133 -12.43 4.85 -12.79
C ASN A 133 -11.60 5.86 -11.96
N LEU A 134 -11.08 5.44 -10.83
CA LEU A 134 -10.08 6.15 -10.06
C LEU A 134 -8.73 5.84 -10.72
N LYS A 135 -8.43 6.58 -11.79
CA LYS A 135 -7.07 6.62 -12.34
C LYS A 135 -6.15 7.22 -11.30
N LYS A 136 -5.62 6.38 -10.41
CA LYS A 136 -4.56 6.73 -9.48
C LYS A 136 -3.32 5.96 -9.86
N ASN A 137 -2.18 6.60 -9.66
CA ASN A 137 -0.87 6.01 -9.87
C ASN A 137 -0.62 5.03 -8.70
N VAL A 138 -1.12 3.80 -8.83
CA VAL A 138 -1.05 2.76 -7.80
C VAL A 138 0.04 1.77 -8.16
N TRP A 139 0.94 1.52 -7.21
CA TRP A 139 2.00 0.54 -7.35
C TRP A 139 1.84 -0.56 -6.31
N LEU A 140 2.13 -1.78 -6.70
CA LEU A 140 2.19 -2.94 -5.82
C LEU A 140 3.65 -3.41 -5.69
N ILE A 141 4.12 -3.56 -4.46
CA ILE A 141 5.44 -4.10 -4.13
C ILE A 141 5.25 -5.47 -3.46
N VAL A 142 5.87 -6.50 -4.02
CA VAL A 142 5.85 -7.87 -3.51
C VAL A 142 7.23 -8.23 -2.98
N LEU A 143 7.40 -8.25 -1.66
CA LEU A 143 8.72 -8.37 -1.02
C LEU A 143 9.39 -9.72 -1.31
N SER A 144 8.66 -10.83 -1.20
CA SER A 144 9.21 -12.19 -1.39
C SER A 144 9.69 -12.45 -2.81
N GLU A 145 9.07 -11.80 -3.79
CA GLU A 145 9.37 -11.96 -5.21
C GLU A 145 10.32 -10.85 -5.70
N LYS A 146 10.60 -9.85 -4.86
CA LYS A 146 11.34 -8.62 -5.22
C LYS A 146 10.79 -7.95 -6.48
N ILE A 147 9.46 -7.90 -6.58
CA ILE A 147 8.73 -7.31 -7.71
C ILE A 147 8.10 -5.98 -7.31
N ILE A 148 8.07 -5.06 -8.28
CA ILE A 148 7.28 -3.84 -8.25
C ILE A 148 6.47 -3.75 -9.54
N HIS A 149 5.20 -3.39 -9.44
CA HIS A 149 4.26 -3.41 -10.57
C HIS A 149 3.28 -2.23 -10.48
N GLU A 150 3.03 -1.57 -11.61
CA GLU A 150 1.97 -0.56 -11.73
C GLU A 150 0.64 -1.26 -11.98
N VAL A 151 -0.40 -0.86 -11.26
CA VAL A 151 -1.71 -1.53 -11.23
C VAL A 151 -2.76 -0.74 -12.01
#